data_AF-A0A7V4MH24-F1
#
_entry.id   AF-A0A7V4MH24-F1
#
_cell.length_a   1.000
_cell.length_b   1.000
_cell.length_c   1.000
_cell.angle_alpha   90.00
_cell.angle_beta   90.00
_cell.angle_gamma   90.00
#
_symmetry.space_group_name_H-M   'P 1'
#
loop_
_entity.id
_entity.type
_entity.pdbx_description
1 polymer ?
#
loop_
_entity_poly.entity_id
_entity_poly.type
_entity_poly.pdbx_seq_one_letter_code
_entity_poly.pdbx_strand_id
1 'polypeptide(L)'
;MRTPSLHVAPALAGLLLLAGCGAKEDTPPAAPGSEAAVPANPLPPAPPDPVDLTRFNAAFASADPAVKLYADEAVAVIRARALRDAAEHLQKLGRNPKLNAEQRQATQELLIRLGNPGGLR
;
A
#
# COMPACT_ATOMS: atom_id res chain seq x y z
N MET A 1 -16.57 16.14 45.48
CA MET A 1 -16.02 14.87 46.02
C MET A 1 -14.90 14.47 45.03
N ARG A 2 -13.61 14.81 45.24
CA ARG A 2 -12.56 14.09 46.00
C ARG A 2 -12.66 12.56 45.80
N THR A 3 -11.69 11.77 45.30
CA THR A 3 -10.23 11.89 45.10
C THR A 3 -9.74 10.71 44.20
N PRO A 4 -8.46 10.68 43.73
CA PRO A 4 -7.95 9.90 42.60
C PRO A 4 -7.26 8.58 42.98
N SER A 5 -6.75 7.82 42.00
CA SER A 5 -5.66 6.85 42.21
C SER A 5 -4.80 6.65 40.95
N LEU A 6 -3.54 7.10 41.05
CA LEU A 6 -2.37 6.71 40.24
C LEU A 6 -1.72 5.47 40.87
N HIS A 7 -1.14 4.57 40.06
CA HIS A 7 0.06 3.73 40.30
C HIS A 7 0.63 3.40 38.89
N VAL A 8 1.77 3.92 38.39
CA VAL A 8 3.23 3.72 38.67
C VAL A 8 3.82 2.40 38.11
N ALA A 9 4.49 2.50 36.93
CA ALA A 9 5.80 1.98 36.42
C ALA A 9 6.28 0.52 36.73
N PRO A 10 7.38 -0.06 36.14
CA PRO A 10 8.42 0.49 35.23
C PRO A 10 8.89 -0.43 34.06
N ALA A 11 9.87 0.07 33.32
CA ALA A 11 10.59 -0.51 32.18
C ALA A 11 11.71 -1.52 32.54
N LEU A 12 12.05 -2.40 31.59
CA LEU A 12 13.31 -3.18 31.49
C LEU A 12 13.62 -3.25 29.98
N ALA A 13 14.47 -2.41 29.39
CA ALA A 13 15.93 -2.30 29.55
C ALA A 13 16.65 -3.63 29.26
N GLY A 14 16.96 -3.87 27.98
CA GLY A 14 17.86 -4.92 27.51
C GLY A 14 18.87 -4.34 26.53
N LEU A 15 19.93 -3.75 27.08
CA LEU A 15 21.07 -3.17 26.38
C LEU A 15 22.20 -4.21 26.39
N LEU A 16 22.70 -4.63 25.22
CA LEU A 16 24.02 -5.27 25.13
C LEU A 16 24.86 -4.49 24.12
N LEU A 17 25.73 -3.66 24.71
CA LEU A 17 26.85 -2.98 24.08
C LEU A 17 27.93 -4.01 23.70
N LEU A 18 28.44 -3.94 22.47
CA LEU A 18 29.84 -4.32 22.21
C LEU A 18 30.64 -3.12 21.71
N ALA A 19 31.82 -3.03 22.31
CA ALA A 19 32.82 -1.98 22.26
C ALA A 19 33.38 -1.68 20.87
N GLY A 20 33.77 -0.41 20.68
CA GLY A 20 34.67 0.01 19.61
C GLY A 20 35.18 1.43 19.88
N CYS A 21 36.38 1.53 20.44
CA CYS A 21 37.07 2.77 20.80
C CYS A 21 37.52 3.59 19.59
N GLY A 22 37.51 4.92 19.76
CA GLY A 22 38.73 5.70 19.55
C GLY A 22 38.77 6.74 18.42
N ALA A 23 39.20 7.94 18.83
CA ALA A 23 39.84 9.03 18.09
C ALA A 23 38.96 10.08 17.39
N LYS A 24 39.10 11.31 17.91
CA LYS A 24 38.77 12.60 17.31
C LYS A 24 39.51 12.75 15.98
N GLU A 25 38.90 13.40 14.98
CA GLU A 25 39.57 14.45 14.19
C GLU A 25 38.58 15.23 13.31
N ASP A 26 38.87 16.52 13.19
CA ASP A 26 38.12 17.63 12.63
C ASP A 26 38.40 17.73 11.12
N THR A 27 37.40 17.58 10.24
CA THR A 27 37.50 17.97 8.81
C THR A 27 36.08 18.10 8.19
N PRO A 28 35.74 19.23 7.53
CA PRO A 28 34.47 19.40 6.81
C PRO A 28 34.60 19.05 5.30
N PRO A 29 33.50 19.10 4.54
CA PRO A 29 32.80 17.98 3.90
C PRO A 29 33.34 17.55 2.53
N ALA A 30 33.27 16.25 2.22
CA ALA A 30 33.36 15.74 0.85
C ALA A 30 32.06 14.98 0.51
N ALA A 31 31.30 15.51 -0.43
CA ALA A 31 30.28 14.76 -1.17
C ALA A 31 30.97 13.69 -2.06
N PRO A 32 30.23 13.00 -2.94
CA PRO A 32 29.26 11.93 -2.69
C PRO A 32 29.79 10.63 -3.31
N GLY A 33 29.53 9.46 -2.73
CA GLY A 33 29.84 8.23 -3.45
C GLY A 33 29.81 6.99 -2.59
N SER A 34 29.29 5.93 -3.21
CA SER A 34 29.30 4.55 -2.69
C SER A 34 28.21 4.23 -1.66
N GLU A 35 26.95 4.53 -2.00
CA GLU A 35 25.89 3.61 -1.58
C GLU A 35 26.02 2.37 -2.48
N ALA A 36 26.46 1.28 -1.86
CA ALA A 36 26.71 0.01 -2.52
C ALA A 36 25.47 -0.43 -3.30
N ALA A 37 25.59 -0.49 -4.61
CA ALA A 37 24.59 -1.07 -5.49
C ALA A 37 24.41 -2.54 -5.09
N VAL A 38 23.34 -2.82 -4.34
CA VAL A 38 22.85 -4.19 -4.16
C VAL A 38 22.62 -4.74 -5.56
N PRO A 39 23.23 -5.88 -5.95
CA PRO A 39 22.96 -6.47 -7.24
C PRO A 39 21.47 -6.83 -7.27
N ALA A 40 20.71 -6.05 -8.03
CA ALA A 40 19.31 -6.33 -8.31
C ALA A 40 19.28 -7.61 -9.15
N ASN A 41 19.17 -8.76 -8.47
CA ASN A 41 18.73 -9.98 -9.11
C ASN A 41 17.43 -9.63 -9.86
N PRO A 42 17.37 -9.81 -11.19
CA PRO A 42 16.13 -9.58 -11.91
C PRO A 42 15.09 -10.54 -11.35
N LEU A 43 14.12 -10.01 -10.60
CA LEU A 43 12.96 -10.80 -10.20
C LEU A 43 12.33 -11.35 -11.49
N PRO A 44 11.92 -12.63 -11.51
CA PRO A 44 11.20 -13.18 -12.66
C PRO A 44 9.99 -12.29 -12.98
N PRO A 45 9.63 -12.15 -14.27
CA PRO A 45 8.49 -11.33 -14.65
C PRO A 45 7.25 -11.81 -13.90
N ALA A 46 6.53 -10.88 -13.28
CA ALA A 46 5.30 -11.21 -12.55
C ALA A 46 4.34 -11.96 -13.48
N PRO A 47 3.64 -12.99 -12.99
CA PRO A 47 2.65 -13.71 -13.78
C PRO A 47 1.58 -12.73 -14.29
N PRO A 48 1.01 -12.97 -15.48
CA PRO A 48 -0.02 -12.09 -16.02
C PRO A 48 -1.21 -12.00 -15.08
N ASP A 49 -1.76 -10.78 -14.98
CA ASP A 49 -2.96 -10.51 -14.19
C ASP A 49 -4.15 -11.36 -14.69
N PRO A 50 -5.03 -11.86 -13.79
CA PRO A 50 -6.19 -12.67 -14.19
C PRO A 50 -7.22 -11.94 -15.05
N VAL A 51 -7.23 -10.61 -14.97
CA VAL A 51 -8.13 -9.72 -15.72
C VAL A 51 -7.31 -8.51 -16.18
N ASP A 52 -7.69 -7.92 -17.30
CA ASP A 52 -7.02 -6.70 -17.77
C ASP A 52 -7.39 -5.50 -16.88
N LEU A 53 -6.37 -4.96 -16.21
CA LEU A 53 -6.43 -3.86 -15.26
C LEU A 53 -6.00 -2.51 -15.86
N THR A 54 -5.64 -2.47 -17.15
CA THR A 54 -4.99 -1.29 -17.77
C THR A 54 -5.86 -0.04 -17.66
N ARG A 55 -7.12 -0.15 -18.09
CA ARG A 55 -8.08 0.95 -18.04
C ARG A 55 -8.44 1.34 -16.60
N PHE A 56 -8.52 0.36 -15.71
CA PHE A 56 -8.80 0.60 -14.29
C PHE A 56 -7.67 1.41 -13.66
N ASN A 57 -6.42 0.98 -13.82
CA ASN A 57 -5.25 1.69 -13.29
C ASN A 57 -5.13 3.10 -13.86
N ALA A 58 -5.44 3.29 -15.15
CA ALA A 58 -5.45 4.61 -15.78
C ALA A 58 -6.51 5.55 -15.16
N ALA A 59 -7.75 5.07 -14.96
CA ALA A 59 -8.84 5.85 -14.38
C ALA A 59 -8.56 6.30 -12.92
N PHE A 60 -7.75 5.53 -12.18
CA PHE A 60 -7.38 5.82 -10.80
C PHE A 60 -5.98 6.43 -10.62
N ALA A 61 -5.23 6.68 -11.71
CA ALA A 61 -3.87 7.22 -11.66
C ALA A 61 -3.82 8.60 -10.99
N SER A 62 -4.83 9.44 -11.26
CA SER A 62 -4.98 10.80 -10.71
C SER A 62 -6.11 10.91 -9.67
N ALA A 63 -6.56 9.78 -9.11
CA ALA A 63 -7.59 9.80 -8.07
C ALA A 63 -7.06 10.39 -6.76
N ASP A 64 -7.97 10.89 -5.91
CA ASP A 64 -7.63 11.27 -4.53
C ASP A 64 -6.87 10.13 -3.82
N PRO A 65 -5.84 10.41 -2.99
CA PRO A 65 -5.03 9.37 -2.36
C PRO A 65 -5.84 8.34 -1.57
N ALA A 66 -6.91 8.78 -0.90
CA ALA A 66 -7.81 7.90 -0.17
C ALA A 66 -8.60 6.97 -1.10
N VAL A 67 -9.04 7.45 -2.27
CA VAL A 67 -9.76 6.64 -3.27
C VAL A 67 -8.78 5.69 -3.96
N LYS A 68 -7.58 6.16 -4.28
CA LYS A 68 -6.52 5.38 -4.89
C LYS A 68 -6.11 4.20 -4.01
N LEU A 69 -6.02 4.37 -2.69
CA LEU A 69 -5.72 3.29 -1.76
C LEU A 69 -6.72 2.12 -1.87
N TYR A 70 -8.02 2.42 -1.90
CA TYR A 70 -9.05 1.37 -2.10
C TYR A 70 -8.97 0.70 -3.47
N ALA A 71 -8.63 1.46 -4.52
CA ALA A 71 -8.43 0.90 -5.87
C ALA A 71 -7.20 -0.02 -5.92
N ASP A 72 -6.10 0.38 -5.29
CA ASP A 72 -4.87 -0.40 -5.22
C ASP A 72 -5.06 -1.68 -4.39
N GLU A 73 -5.83 -1.62 -3.30
CA GLU A 73 -6.26 -2.82 -2.55
C GLU A 73 -7.07 -3.79 -3.43
N ALA A 74 -8.06 -3.28 -4.18
CA ALA A 74 -8.84 -4.12 -5.09
C ALA A 74 -7.93 -4.82 -6.12
N VAL A 75 -6.96 -4.10 -6.69
CA VAL A 75 -5.97 -4.66 -7.62
C VAL A 75 -5.09 -5.73 -6.96
N ALA A 76 -4.66 -5.52 -5.71
CA ALA A 76 -3.88 -6.51 -4.97
C ALA A 76 -4.66 -7.81 -4.75
N VAL A 77 -5.95 -7.72 -4.41
CA VAL A 77 -6.84 -8.87 -4.21
C VAL A 77 -7.11 -9.60 -5.54
N ILE A 78 -7.27 -8.86 -6.64
CA ILE A 78 -7.35 -9.43 -7.99
C ILE A 78 -6.09 -10.23 -8.34
N ARG A 79 -4.91 -9.63 -8.09
CA ARG A 79 -3.61 -10.28 -8.32
C ARG A 79 -3.41 -11.54 -7.49
N ALA A 80 -3.94 -11.54 -6.27
CA ALA A 80 -3.99 -12.70 -5.39
C ALA A 80 -5.00 -13.77 -5.85
N ARG A 81 -5.69 -13.59 -6.99
CA ARG A 81 -6.71 -14.50 -7.54
C ARG A 81 -7.94 -14.69 -6.63
N ALA A 82 -8.11 -13.84 -5.62
CA ALA A 82 -9.26 -13.83 -4.72
C ALA A 82 -10.43 -13.04 -5.35
N LEU A 83 -10.97 -13.55 -6.46
CA LEU A 83 -11.90 -12.78 -7.32
C LEU A 83 -13.21 -12.38 -6.63
N ARG A 84 -13.68 -13.20 -5.68
CA ARG A 84 -14.88 -12.89 -4.88
C ARG A 84 -14.64 -11.66 -3.99
N ASP A 85 -13.54 -11.67 -3.24
CA ASP A 85 -13.16 -10.57 -2.37
C ASP A 85 -12.88 -9.31 -3.20
N ALA A 86 -12.21 -9.46 -4.34
CA ALA A 86 -11.98 -8.36 -5.28
C ALA A 86 -13.30 -7.70 -5.72
N ALA A 87 -14.34 -8.50 -6.01
CA ALA A 87 -15.64 -7.97 -6.34
C ALA A 87 -16.27 -7.20 -5.17
N GLU A 88 -16.12 -7.68 -3.93
CA GLU A 88 -16.60 -6.95 -2.74
C GLU A 88 -15.87 -5.62 -2.55
N HIS A 89 -14.54 -5.59 -2.75
CA HIS A 89 -13.75 -4.36 -2.72
C HIS A 89 -14.19 -3.37 -3.80
N LEU A 90 -14.41 -3.83 -5.03
CA LEU A 90 -14.87 -2.99 -6.14
C LEU A 90 -16.31 -2.49 -5.94
N GLN A 91 -17.20 -3.28 -5.33
CA GLN A 91 -18.54 -2.83 -4.96
C GLN A 91 -18.47 -1.69 -3.93
N LYS A 92 -17.63 -1.82 -2.90
CA LYS A 92 -17.41 -0.77 -1.90
C LYS A 92 -16.83 0.49 -2.55
N LEU A 93 -15.84 0.33 -3.43
CA LEU A 93 -15.25 1.43 -4.19
C LEU A 93 -16.30 2.13 -5.06
N GLY A 94 -17.10 1.38 -5.80
CA GLY A 94 -18.13 1.93 -6.69
C GLY A 94 -19.26 2.70 -5.99
N ARG A 95 -19.48 2.43 -4.70
CA ARG A 95 -20.40 3.19 -3.83
C ARG A 95 -19.80 4.48 -3.27
N ASN A 96 -18.52 4.73 -3.48
CA ASN A 96 -17.86 5.93 -2.97
C ASN A 96 -18.33 7.17 -3.77
N PRO A 97 -18.94 8.17 -3.10
CA PRO A 97 -19.49 9.35 -3.77
C PRO A 97 -18.41 10.24 -4.41
N LYS A 98 -17.15 10.06 -4.02
CA LYS A 98 -16.01 10.83 -4.56
C LYS A 98 -15.55 10.34 -5.93
N LEU A 99 -16.05 9.19 -6.40
CA LEU A 99 -15.69 8.71 -7.73
C LEU A 99 -16.26 9.62 -8.82
N ASN A 100 -15.44 9.96 -9.79
CA ASN A 100 -15.89 10.60 -11.02
C ASN A 100 -16.56 9.58 -11.96
N ALA A 101 -17.11 10.04 -13.08
CA ALA A 101 -17.81 9.18 -14.04
C ALA A 101 -16.90 8.09 -14.64
N GLU A 102 -15.65 8.43 -14.97
CA GLU A 102 -14.68 7.52 -15.56
C GLU A 102 -14.28 6.40 -14.58
N GLN A 103 -14.00 6.76 -13.33
CA GLN A 103 -13.66 5.82 -12.25
C GLN A 103 -14.82 4.87 -11.94
N ARG A 104 -16.06 5.37 -11.91
CA ARG A 104 -17.25 4.53 -11.76
C ARG A 104 -17.39 3.55 -12.92
N GLN A 105 -17.23 4.03 -14.14
CA GLN A 105 -17.31 3.18 -15.33
C GLN A 105 -16.22 2.10 -15.31
N ALA A 106 -14.97 2.47 -15.03
CA ALA A 106 -13.86 1.52 -14.93
C ALA A 106 -14.09 0.47 -13.83
N THR A 107 -14.63 0.88 -12.68
CA THR A 107 -14.99 -0.03 -11.58
C THR A 107 -16.09 -1.01 -11.99
N GLN A 108 -17.12 -0.52 -12.70
CA GLN A 108 -18.23 -1.33 -13.17
C GLN A 108 -17.81 -2.34 -14.26
N GLU A 109 -16.99 -1.91 -15.22
CA GLU A 109 -16.44 -2.79 -16.25
C GLU A 109 -15.62 -3.92 -15.61
N LEU A 110 -14.83 -3.60 -14.59
CA LEU A 110 -14.04 -4.61 -13.88
C LEU A 110 -14.93 -5.59 -13.10
N LEU A 111 -15.99 -5.12 -12.45
CA LEU A 111 -17.00 -5.98 -11.82
C LEU A 111 -17.67 -6.94 -12.81
N ILE A 112 -18.00 -6.47 -14.02
CA ILE A 112 -18.58 -7.31 -15.08
C ILE A 112 -17.58 -8.38 -15.51
N ARG A 113 -16.30 -8.02 -15.70
CA ARG A 113 -15.23 -8.96 -16.07
C ARG A 113 -14.99 -10.03 -15.00
N LEU A 114 -15.19 -9.69 -13.73
CA LEU A 114 -15.14 -10.65 -12.62
C LEU A 114 -16.40 -11.53 -12.50
N GLY A 115 -17.38 -11.38 -13.39
CA GLY A 115 -18.62 -12.15 -13.37
C GLY A 115 -19.67 -11.64 -12.38
N ASN A 116 -19.56 -10.39 -11.91
CA ASN A 116 -20.50 -9.77 -10.97
C ASN A 116 -21.21 -8.54 -11.56
N PRO A 117 -22.13 -8.73 -12.52
CA PRO A 117 -22.78 -7.63 -13.23
C PRO A 117 -23.80 -6.84 -12.38
N GLY A 118 -24.17 -7.32 -11.19
CA GLY A 118 -25.22 -6.73 -10.32
C GLY A 118 -24.72 -5.85 -9.17
N GLY A 119 -23.40 -5.65 -9.02
CA GLY A 119 -22.81 -5.13 -7.78
C GLY A 119 -23.04 -3.65 -7.43
N LEU A 120 -23.54 -2.84 -8.35
CA LEU A 120 -23.70 -1.37 -8.17
C LEU A 120 -25.16 -0.90 -8.16
N ARG A 121 -26.12 -1.80 -7.95
CA ARG A 121 -27.55 -1.44 -7.84
C ARG A 121 -27.88 -0.80 -6.50
#